data_AF-A0A1U8D346-F1
#
_entry.id   AF-A0A1U8D346-F1
#
_cell.length_a   1.000
_cell.length_b   1.000
_cell.length_c   1.000
_cell.angle_alpha   90.00
_cell.angle_beta   90.00
_cell.angle_gamma   90.00
#
_symmetry.space_group_name_H-M   'P 1'
#
loop_
_entity.id
_entity.type
_entity.pdbx_description
1 polymer ?
#
loop_
_entity_poly.entity_id
_entity_poly.type
_entity_poly.pdbx_seq_one_letter_code
_entity_poly.pdbx_strand_id
1 'polypeptide(L)'
;MNESRLPVYQHVPVASGCPNSNESYLSLALEVALMGMGQQRVMPEGLYAQDKVCRNEEQLLSQLQELQLDDELVQTLRKQCILLLEGGPFSGLGEVIHRESVPMHTFAKYLFSALLPHDPDLSYKLALRAMRLPVLENSSSAGDTSHPHHMVSVVPSRYPRWFTLGHLESQQCELASTMLTAAKGKCR
;
A
#
# COMPACT_ATOMS: atom_id res chain seq x y z
N MET A 1 -31.75 -0.79 -12.59
CA MET A 1 -31.57 -1.83 -13.62
C MET A 1 -30.11 -1.83 -14.07
N ASN A 2 -29.26 -2.56 -13.36
CA ASN A 2 -28.36 -3.60 -13.87
C ASN A 2 -27.60 -4.06 -12.63
N GLU A 3 -28.04 -5.16 -12.01
CA GLU A 3 -27.17 -5.89 -11.10
C GLU A 3 -26.08 -6.52 -11.98
N SER A 4 -25.03 -5.74 -12.23
CA SER A 4 -23.82 -6.21 -12.89
C SER A 4 -23.29 -7.35 -12.02
N ARG A 5 -23.61 -8.60 -12.37
CA ARG A 5 -23.07 -9.77 -11.69
C ARG A 5 -21.55 -9.61 -11.66
N LEU A 6 -20.99 -9.63 -10.45
CA LEU A 6 -19.54 -9.57 -10.29
C LEU A 6 -18.91 -10.67 -11.15
N PRO A 7 -17.84 -10.38 -11.90
CA PRO A 7 -17.17 -11.37 -12.72
C PRO A 7 -16.68 -12.51 -11.84
N VAL A 8 -17.11 -13.74 -12.16
CA VAL A 8 -16.63 -14.95 -11.48
C VAL A 8 -15.37 -15.40 -12.19
N TYR A 9 -14.23 -15.20 -11.54
CA TYR A 9 -12.93 -15.66 -12.06
C TYR A 9 -12.75 -17.15 -11.80
N GLN A 10 -12.06 -17.83 -12.72
CA GLN A 10 -11.79 -19.27 -12.62
C GLN A 10 -10.29 -19.53 -12.73
N HIS A 11 -9.83 -20.50 -11.94
CA HIS A 11 -8.45 -20.97 -11.97
C HIS A 11 -8.20 -21.75 -13.26
N VAL A 12 -7.27 -21.25 -14.07
CA VAL A 12 -6.73 -21.95 -15.24
C VAL A 12 -5.29 -22.35 -14.92
N PRO A 13 -4.94 -23.65 -14.92
CA PRO A 13 -3.60 -24.11 -14.57
C PRO A 13 -2.57 -23.67 -15.62
N VAL A 14 -1.37 -23.31 -15.16
CA VAL A 14 -0.29 -22.79 -16.03
C VAL A 14 0.42 -23.90 -16.79
N ALA A 15 0.63 -25.05 -16.16
CA ALA A 15 1.28 -26.21 -16.77
C ALA A 15 0.40 -27.47 -16.63
N SER A 16 -0.10 -27.99 -17.74
CA SER A 16 -1.03 -29.13 -17.81
C SER A 16 -0.43 -30.49 -17.39
N GLY A 17 0.72 -30.54 -16.71
CA GLY A 17 1.45 -31.78 -16.45
C GLY A 17 2.40 -31.80 -15.26
N CYS A 18 2.44 -30.76 -14.42
CA CYS A 18 3.22 -30.77 -13.17
C CYS A 18 2.29 -30.96 -11.96
N PRO A 19 2.31 -32.11 -11.27
CA PRO A 19 1.41 -32.40 -10.15
C PRO A 19 1.68 -31.56 -8.88
N ASN A 20 2.70 -30.69 -8.90
CA ASN A 20 3.14 -29.90 -7.74
C ASN A 20 3.01 -28.38 -7.95
N SER A 21 2.54 -27.91 -9.11
CA SER A 21 2.38 -26.48 -9.38
C SER A 21 0.94 -26.10 -9.10
N ASN A 22 0.61 -25.75 -7.85
CA ASN A 22 -0.69 -25.17 -7.48
C ASN A 22 -0.82 -23.71 -7.97
N GLU A 23 -0.21 -23.41 -9.12
CA GLU A 23 -0.12 -22.08 -9.71
C GLU A 23 -1.11 -22.00 -10.87
N SER A 24 -2.13 -21.17 -10.68
CA SER A 24 -3.08 -20.78 -11.71
C SER A 24 -2.71 -19.43 -12.32
N TYR A 25 -3.14 -19.17 -13.56
CA TYR A 25 -3.00 -17.83 -14.16
C TYR A 25 -3.65 -16.72 -13.31
N LEU A 26 -4.71 -17.06 -12.56
CA LEU A 26 -5.37 -16.12 -11.66
C LEU A 26 -4.50 -15.79 -10.46
N SER A 27 -3.90 -16.81 -9.82
CA SER A 27 -2.95 -16.61 -8.72
C SER A 27 -1.73 -15.78 -9.16
N LEU A 28 -1.16 -16.08 -10.34
CA LEU A 28 -0.05 -15.32 -10.89
C LEU A 28 -0.44 -13.87 -11.22
N ALA A 29 -1.64 -13.65 -11.76
CA ALA A 29 -2.12 -12.31 -12.04
C ALA A 29 -2.29 -11.48 -10.76
N LEU A 30 -2.82 -12.09 -9.69
CA LEU A 30 -2.91 -11.47 -8.38
C LEU A 30 -1.50 -11.17 -7.83
N GLU A 31 -0.58 -12.13 -7.88
CA GLU A 31 0.81 -11.95 -7.45
C GLU A 31 1.48 -10.77 -8.15
N VAL A 32 1.39 -10.69 -9.48
CA VAL A 32 1.96 -9.57 -10.27
C VAL A 32 1.30 -8.24 -9.92
N ALA A 33 -0.03 -8.21 -9.76
CA ALA A 33 -0.74 -6.99 -9.37
C ALA A 33 -0.26 -6.47 -8.00
N LEU A 34 -0.16 -7.35 -7.00
CA LEU A 34 0.29 -6.98 -5.65
C LEU A 34 1.76 -6.53 -5.63
N MET A 35 2.63 -7.23 -6.39
CA MET A 35 4.04 -6.82 -6.54
C MET A 35 4.16 -5.43 -7.16
N GLY A 36 3.42 -5.15 -8.25
CA GLY A 36 3.47 -3.86 -8.93
C GLY A 36 2.94 -2.71 -8.08
N MET A 37 1.86 -2.93 -7.34
CA MET A 37 1.27 -1.91 -6.46
C MET A 37 2.15 -1.63 -5.24
N GLY A 38 2.76 -2.67 -4.67
CA GLY A 38 3.63 -2.57 -3.50
C GLY A 38 5.07 -2.16 -3.80
N GLN A 39 5.42 -1.90 -5.06
CA GLN A 39 6.76 -1.43 -5.43
C GLN A 39 7.00 -0.01 -4.91
N GLN A 40 8.17 0.19 -4.31
CA GLN A 40 8.64 1.52 -3.94
C GLN A 40 8.88 2.36 -5.20
N ARG A 41 8.22 3.51 -5.28
CA ARG A 41 8.33 4.44 -6.42
C ARG A 41 8.37 5.88 -5.93
N VAL A 42 9.19 6.70 -6.57
CA VAL A 42 9.27 8.13 -6.27
C VAL A 42 7.98 8.83 -6.70
N MET A 43 7.45 9.69 -5.85
CA MET A 43 6.29 10.53 -6.15
C MET A 43 6.64 11.47 -7.31
N PRO A 44 5.88 11.48 -8.41
CA PRO A 44 6.19 12.34 -9.54
C PRO A 44 6.03 13.82 -9.20
N GLU A 45 6.73 14.67 -9.94
CA GLU A 45 6.62 16.11 -9.80
C GLU A 45 5.35 16.66 -10.49
N GLY A 46 4.71 17.64 -9.86
CA GLY A 46 3.56 18.35 -10.41
C GLY A 46 2.21 17.78 -10.00
N LEU A 47 1.26 18.67 -9.71
CA LEU A 47 -0.08 18.34 -9.21
C LEU A 47 -0.80 17.29 -10.07
N TYR A 48 -0.77 17.44 -11.40
CA TYR A 48 -1.47 16.53 -12.31
C TYR A 48 -0.87 15.11 -12.28
N ALA A 49 0.46 14.98 -12.24
CA ALA A 49 1.10 13.68 -12.19
C ALA A 49 0.84 12.98 -10.85
N GLN A 50 0.81 13.75 -9.76
CA GLN A 50 0.48 13.25 -8.42
C GLN A 50 -0.97 12.75 -8.34
N ASP A 51 -1.93 13.56 -8.80
CA ASP A 51 -3.35 13.17 -8.86
C ASP A 51 -3.55 11.93 -9.72
N LYS A 52 -2.85 11.84 -10.86
CA LYS A 52 -2.90 10.67 -11.75
C LYS A 52 -2.39 9.40 -11.06
N VAL A 53 -1.32 9.47 -10.27
CA VAL A 53 -0.82 8.30 -9.52
C VAL A 53 -1.84 7.85 -8.47
N CYS A 54 -2.45 8.78 -7.73
CA CYS A 54 -3.48 8.46 -6.74
C CYS A 54 -4.71 7.80 -7.41
N ARG A 55 -5.23 8.38 -8.49
CA ARG A 55 -6.37 7.80 -9.23
C ARG A 55 -6.07 6.43 -9.83
N ASN A 56 -4.88 6.25 -10.39
CA ASN A 56 -4.49 4.96 -10.96
C ASN A 56 -4.44 3.87 -9.87
N GLU A 57 -3.94 4.22 -8.68
CA GLU A 57 -3.93 3.30 -7.54
C GLU A 57 -5.36 2.95 -7.10
N GLU A 58 -6.26 3.93 -6.97
CA GLU A 58 -7.67 3.70 -6.64
C GLU A 58 -8.38 2.82 -7.68
N GLN A 59 -8.11 3.01 -8.98
CA GLN A 59 -8.68 2.19 -10.04
C GLN A 59 -8.25 0.73 -9.96
N LEU A 60 -6.95 0.48 -9.76
CA LEU A 60 -6.43 -0.89 -9.60
C LEU A 60 -6.98 -1.55 -8.33
N LEU A 61 -7.10 -0.79 -7.23
CA LEU A 61 -7.71 -1.28 -6.00
C LEU A 61 -9.18 -1.66 -6.19
N SER A 62 -9.96 -0.88 -6.93
CA SER A 62 -11.35 -1.21 -7.25
C SER A 62 -11.46 -2.56 -7.95
N GLN A 63 -10.58 -2.83 -8.92
CA GLN A 63 -10.56 -4.11 -9.64
C GLN A 63 -10.16 -5.27 -8.72
N LEU A 64 -9.20 -5.06 -7.82
CA LEU A 64 -8.79 -6.05 -6.83
C LEU A 64 -9.85 -6.33 -5.75
N GLN A 65 -10.73 -5.37 -5.47
CA GLN A 65 -11.85 -5.53 -4.52
C GLN A 65 -13.02 -6.31 -5.10
N GLU A 66 -13.19 -6.32 -6.42
CA GLU A 66 -14.22 -7.10 -7.10
C GLU A 66 -13.90 -8.60 -7.13
N LEU A 67 -12.62 -8.96 -6.92
CA LEU A 67 -12.12 -10.32 -6.95
C LEU A 67 -12.51 -11.09 -5.68
N GLN A 68 -13.16 -12.24 -5.86
CA GLN A 68 -13.48 -13.14 -4.77
C GLN A 68 -12.24 -13.98 -4.42
N LEU A 69 -11.75 -13.81 -3.19
CA LEU A 69 -10.58 -14.53 -2.69
C LEU A 69 -10.99 -15.93 -2.22
N ASP A 70 -10.54 -16.95 -2.94
CA ASP A 70 -10.62 -18.34 -2.51
C ASP A 70 -9.34 -18.75 -1.75
N ASP A 71 -9.27 -20.00 -1.28
CA ASP A 71 -8.14 -20.45 -0.45
C ASP A 71 -6.78 -20.34 -1.16
N GLU A 72 -6.72 -20.56 -2.48
CA GLU A 72 -5.48 -20.45 -3.27
C GLU A 72 -5.03 -18.99 -3.42
N LEU A 73 -5.98 -18.08 -3.66
CA LEU A 73 -5.71 -16.65 -3.75
C LEU A 73 -5.35 -16.05 -2.39
N VAL A 74 -5.96 -16.53 -1.30
CA VAL A 74 -5.59 -16.14 0.07
C VAL A 74 -4.16 -16.58 0.39
N GLN A 75 -3.76 -17.79 0.01
CA GLN A 75 -2.37 -18.24 0.17
C GLN A 75 -1.39 -17.36 -0.63
N THR A 76 -1.76 -17.03 -1.86
CA THR A 76 -0.97 -16.13 -2.72
C THR A 76 -0.86 -14.72 -2.11
N LEU A 77 -1.98 -14.15 -1.66
CA LEU A 77 -2.04 -12.86 -0.97
C LEU A 77 -1.14 -12.86 0.27
N ARG A 78 -1.21 -13.90 1.10
CA ARG A 78 -0.39 -14.05 2.30
C ARG A 78 1.11 -14.09 1.96
N LYS A 79 1.49 -14.92 0.99
CA LYS A 79 2.86 -15.01 0.48
C LYS A 79 3.36 -13.63 0.01
N GLN A 80 2.56 -12.92 -0.78
CA GLN A 80 2.94 -11.59 -1.26
C GLN A 80 3.06 -10.55 -0.14
N CYS A 81 2.16 -10.55 0.84
CA CYS A 81 2.27 -9.65 1.99
C CYS A 81 3.57 -9.84 2.78
N ILE A 82 4.04 -11.10 2.93
CA ILE A 82 5.33 -11.40 3.57
C ILE A 82 6.47 -10.86 2.71
N LEU A 83 6.46 -11.14 1.40
CA LEU A 83 7.48 -10.67 0.47
C LEU A 83 7.54 -9.13 0.40
N LEU A 84 6.42 -8.43 0.50
CA LEU A 84 6.37 -6.97 0.54
C LEU A 84 7.01 -6.43 1.83
N LEU A 85 6.81 -7.09 2.97
CA LEU A 85 7.44 -6.69 4.23
C LEU A 85 8.96 -6.93 4.23
N GLU A 86 9.41 -7.97 3.53
CA GLU A 86 10.81 -8.41 3.42
C GLU A 86 11.54 -7.85 2.19
N GLY A 87 10.82 -7.20 1.27
CA GLY A 87 11.30 -6.76 -0.04
C GLY A 87 12.32 -5.61 -0.01
N GLY A 88 12.81 -5.24 1.18
CA GLY A 88 13.86 -4.24 1.36
C GLY A 88 13.54 -2.90 0.68
N PRO A 89 14.52 -2.24 0.02
CA PRO A 89 14.32 -0.93 -0.61
C PRO A 89 13.48 -0.96 -1.89
N PHE A 90 13.08 -2.15 -2.36
CA PHE A 90 12.26 -2.30 -3.57
C PHE A 90 10.76 -2.34 -3.26
N SER A 91 10.38 -2.59 -2.00
CA SER A 91 8.98 -2.55 -1.57
C SER A 91 8.66 -1.26 -0.81
N GLY A 92 7.52 -0.65 -1.14
CA GLY A 92 6.97 0.49 -0.39
C GLY A 92 6.50 0.12 1.01
N LEU A 93 6.42 -1.18 1.33
CA LEU A 93 6.17 -1.72 2.68
C LEU A 93 7.44 -2.32 3.31
N GLY A 94 8.59 -2.12 2.68
CA GLY A 94 9.88 -2.57 3.18
C GLY A 94 10.32 -1.86 4.46
N GLU A 95 11.45 -2.30 5.00
CA GLU A 95 12.01 -1.74 6.24
C GLU A 95 12.55 -0.32 6.02
N VAL A 96 13.10 -0.04 4.84
CA VAL A 96 13.64 1.26 4.45
C VAL A 96 12.78 1.84 3.33
N ILE A 97 12.18 3.01 3.58
CA ILE A 97 11.35 3.71 2.60
C ILE A 97 12.01 5.04 2.22
N HIS A 98 12.08 5.35 0.93
CA HIS A 98 12.61 6.63 0.47
C HIS A 98 11.67 7.78 0.87
N ARG A 99 12.22 8.92 1.32
CA ARG A 99 11.44 10.07 1.82
C ARG A 99 10.42 10.61 0.81
N GLU A 100 10.75 10.51 -0.48
CA GLU A 100 9.90 10.94 -1.58
C GLU A 100 9.10 9.79 -2.20
N SER A 101 9.03 8.62 -1.54
CA SER A 101 8.23 7.50 -2.03
C SER A 101 6.74 7.84 -1.97
N VAL A 102 5.99 7.36 -2.95
CA VAL A 102 4.52 7.32 -2.89
C VAL A 102 4.11 6.57 -1.61
N PRO A 103 3.25 7.15 -0.75
CA PRO A 103 2.76 6.47 0.44
C PRO A 103 1.86 5.28 0.11
N MET A 104 1.88 4.25 0.95
CA MET A 104 1.19 2.98 0.71
C MET A 104 -0.13 2.82 1.50
N HIS A 105 -0.68 3.90 2.07
CA HIS A 105 -1.82 3.81 3.00
C HIS A 105 -3.06 3.16 2.37
N THR A 106 -3.44 3.59 1.18
CA THR A 106 -4.62 3.09 0.45
C THR A 106 -4.45 1.61 0.11
N PHE A 107 -3.27 1.24 -0.42
CA PHE A 107 -2.94 -0.14 -0.74
C PHE A 107 -2.88 -1.04 0.50
N ALA A 108 -2.26 -0.55 1.58
CA ALA A 108 -2.19 -1.27 2.85
C ALA A 108 -3.56 -1.46 3.50
N LYS A 109 -4.50 -0.52 3.33
CA LYS A 109 -5.89 -0.67 3.80
C LYS A 109 -6.60 -1.80 3.07
N TYR A 110 -6.41 -1.92 1.75
CA TYR A 110 -6.93 -3.05 0.98
C TYR A 110 -6.33 -4.36 1.49
N LEU A 111 -5.00 -4.46 1.58
CA LEU A 111 -4.31 -5.65 2.07
C LEU A 111 -4.74 -6.03 3.49
N PHE A 112 -4.89 -5.05 4.38
CA PHE A 112 -5.39 -5.26 5.73
C PHE A 112 -6.78 -5.87 5.72
N SER A 113 -7.72 -5.27 4.97
CA SER A 113 -9.11 -5.71 4.92
C SER A 113 -9.25 -7.11 4.30
N ALA A 114 -8.48 -7.39 3.24
CA ALA A 114 -8.45 -8.67 2.56
C ALA A 114 -7.83 -9.78 3.42
N LEU A 115 -6.78 -9.47 4.20
CA LEU A 115 -6.03 -10.46 4.98
C LEU A 115 -6.58 -10.68 6.39
N LEU A 116 -7.26 -9.68 6.97
CA LEU A 116 -7.75 -9.71 8.36
C LEU A 116 -8.56 -10.97 8.73
N PRO A 117 -9.45 -11.52 7.87
CA PRO A 117 -10.18 -12.75 8.17
C PRO A 117 -9.30 -14.01 8.24
N HIS A 118 -8.11 -13.98 7.62
CA HIS A 118 -7.27 -15.16 7.41
C HIS A 118 -5.98 -15.16 8.25
N ASP A 119 -5.31 -14.01 8.36
CA ASP A 119 -4.09 -13.84 9.14
C ASP A 119 -4.09 -12.45 9.82
N PRO A 120 -4.67 -12.36 11.02
CA PRO A 120 -4.74 -11.08 11.72
C PRO A 120 -3.35 -10.51 12.04
N ASP A 121 -2.41 -11.33 12.50
CA ASP A 121 -1.10 -10.84 12.96
C ASP A 121 -0.31 -10.23 11.79
N LEU A 122 -0.30 -10.91 10.64
CA LEU A 122 0.30 -10.37 9.42
C LEU A 122 -0.42 -9.11 8.94
N SER A 123 -1.75 -9.06 9.02
CA SER A 123 -2.53 -7.87 8.62
C SER A 123 -2.14 -6.64 9.45
N TYR A 124 -2.05 -6.76 10.78
CA TYR A 124 -1.67 -5.64 11.64
C TYR A 124 -0.21 -5.25 11.45
N LYS A 125 0.70 -6.21 11.30
CA LYS A 125 2.12 -5.94 11.01
C LYS A 125 2.27 -5.12 9.72
N LEU A 126 1.53 -5.48 8.68
CA LEU A 126 1.52 -4.78 7.40
C LEU A 126 0.92 -3.38 7.50
N ALA A 127 -0.24 -3.25 8.15
CA ALA A 127 -0.88 -1.95 8.32
C ALA A 127 -0.04 -0.98 9.16
N LEU A 128 0.55 -1.45 10.27
CA LEU A 128 1.48 -0.66 11.09
C LEU A 128 2.72 -0.22 10.31
N ARG A 129 3.25 -1.09 9.43
CA ARG A 129 4.38 -0.74 8.56
C ARG A 129 4.02 0.40 7.60
N ALA A 130 2.81 0.38 7.06
CA ALA A 130 2.32 1.41 6.15
C ALA A 130 1.95 2.72 6.85
N MET A 131 1.77 2.75 8.18
CA MET A 131 1.50 3.98 8.93
C MET A 131 2.68 4.95 8.95
N ARG A 132 3.87 4.50 8.56
CA ARG A 132 5.05 5.36 8.43
C ARG A 132 4.83 6.38 7.33
N LEU A 133 5.15 7.64 7.62
CA LEU A 133 5.08 8.73 6.66
C LEU A 133 6.45 9.45 6.64
N PRO A 134 7.48 8.85 5.98
CA PRO A 134 8.87 9.32 6.06
C PRO A 134 9.07 10.76 5.62
N VAL A 135 8.15 11.29 4.83
CA VAL A 135 8.15 12.69 4.37
C VAL A 135 8.08 13.71 5.52
N LEU A 136 7.53 13.33 6.68
CA LEU A 136 7.36 14.21 7.84
C LEU A 136 8.50 14.09 8.88
N GLU A 137 9.41 13.12 8.74
CA GLU A 137 10.41 12.77 9.76
C GLU A 137 11.52 13.83 9.98
N ASN A 138 11.66 14.82 9.08
CA ASN A 138 12.68 15.89 9.22
C ASN A 138 12.25 17.10 10.06
N SER A 139 11.04 17.12 10.62
CA SER A 139 10.61 18.21 11.51
C SER A 139 11.22 18.12 12.90
N SER A 140 11.67 16.93 13.33
CA SER A 140 12.14 16.68 14.70
C SER A 140 13.66 16.78 14.89
N SER A 141 14.45 16.82 13.81
CA SER A 141 15.93 16.87 13.88
C SER A 141 16.54 18.26 13.64
N ALA A 142 15.74 19.30 13.39
CA ALA A 142 16.23 20.67 13.19
C ALA A 142 16.22 21.51 14.49
N GLY A 143 16.28 20.86 15.65
CA GLY A 143 16.18 21.47 16.98
C GLY A 143 17.51 21.79 17.68
N ASP A 144 18.66 21.69 17.00
CA ASP A 144 19.96 22.00 17.62
C ASP A 144 20.63 23.26 17.05
N THR A 145 20.44 24.34 17.83
CA THR A 145 21.40 25.40 18.19
C THR A 145 22.57 25.72 17.25
N SER A 146 22.47 26.84 16.52
CA SER A 146 23.41 27.99 16.50
C SER A 146 23.43 28.72 15.14
N HIS A 147 23.47 30.07 15.22
CA HIS A 147 23.87 31.07 14.20
C HIS A 147 22.80 32.15 13.89
N PRO A 148 23.06 33.43 14.26
CA PRO A 148 22.27 34.56 13.81
C PRO A 148 22.94 35.20 12.59
N HIS A 149 22.48 34.90 11.37
CA HIS A 149 22.85 35.73 10.20
C HIS A 149 21.67 35.90 9.24
N HIS A 150 21.32 37.17 9.07
CA HIS A 150 20.51 37.71 7.97
C HIS A 150 21.02 37.18 6.62
N MET A 151 20.24 36.33 5.97
CA MET A 151 20.19 36.22 4.52
C MET A 151 18.75 35.91 4.11
N VAL A 152 18.25 36.62 3.10
CA VAL A 152 17.02 36.27 2.39
C VAL A 152 17.27 34.93 1.71
N SER A 153 17.05 33.86 2.46
CA SER A 153 17.10 32.51 1.94
C SER A 153 15.76 32.27 1.26
N VAL A 154 15.80 32.21 -0.07
CA VAL A 154 14.81 31.46 -0.85
C VAL A 154 15.00 30.00 -0.45
N VAL A 155 14.60 29.65 0.77
CA VAL A 155 14.52 28.26 1.21
C VAL A 155 13.42 27.67 0.33
N PRO A 156 13.72 26.75 -0.60
CA PRO A 156 12.67 26.02 -1.28
C PRO A 156 11.84 25.40 -0.17
N SER A 157 10.52 25.62 -0.17
CA SER A 157 9.60 25.14 0.87
C SER A 157 10.08 23.81 1.43
N ARG A 158 10.32 23.75 2.75
CA ARG A 158 10.85 22.59 3.49
C ARG A 158 9.88 21.41 3.54
N TYR A 159 8.86 21.43 2.69
CA TYR A 159 7.92 20.38 2.44
C TYR A 159 8.05 20.04 0.96
N PRO A 160 8.19 18.76 0.58
CA PRO A 160 8.09 18.40 -0.82
C PRO A 160 6.77 18.94 -1.37
N ARG A 161 6.79 19.33 -2.64
CA ARG A 161 5.62 19.88 -3.36
C ARG A 161 4.59 18.78 -3.64
N TRP A 162 4.18 18.07 -2.60
CA TRP A 162 3.13 17.07 -2.62
C TRP A 162 1.83 17.82 -2.44
N PHE A 163 1.27 18.26 -3.54
CA PHE A 163 0.00 18.98 -3.55
C PHE A 163 -1.17 18.09 -3.08
N THR A 164 -0.93 16.77 -3.03
CA THR A 164 -1.86 15.75 -2.52
C THR A 164 -1.65 15.39 -1.05
N LEU A 165 -0.83 16.13 -0.28
CA LEU A 165 -0.51 15.80 1.11
C LEU A 165 -1.75 15.62 2.00
N GLY A 166 -2.74 16.52 1.90
CA GLY A 166 -3.98 16.39 2.69
C GLY A 166 -4.80 15.14 2.34
N HIS A 167 -4.74 14.67 1.10
CA HIS A 167 -5.35 13.39 0.71
C HIS A 167 -4.59 12.22 1.34
N LEU A 168 -3.24 12.26 1.33
CA LEU A 168 -2.40 11.22 1.94
C LEU A 168 -2.62 11.11 3.46
N GLU A 169 -2.74 12.24 4.17
CA GLU A 169 -3.10 12.27 5.60
C GLU A 169 -4.48 11.67 5.87
N SER A 170 -5.46 11.99 5.01
CA SER A 170 -6.79 11.39 5.09
C SER A 170 -6.72 9.86 4.92
N GLN A 171 -5.94 9.35 3.96
CA GLN A 171 -5.77 7.91 3.75
C GLN A 171 -5.08 7.23 4.95
N GLN A 172 -4.09 7.90 5.56
CA GLN A 172 -3.43 7.41 6.77
C GLN A 172 -4.43 7.31 7.95
N CYS A 173 -5.29 8.31 8.12
CA CYS A 173 -6.32 8.32 9.15
C CYS A 173 -7.37 7.23 8.91
N GLU A 174 -7.75 7.00 7.65
CA GLU A 174 -8.70 5.95 7.29
C GLU A 174 -8.15 4.54 7.55
N LEU A 175 -6.87 4.30 7.24
CA LEU A 175 -6.17 3.07 7.61
C LEU A 175 -6.18 2.87 9.13
N ALA A 176 -5.80 3.89 9.90
CA ALA A 176 -5.80 3.82 11.36
C ALA A 176 -7.19 3.52 11.94
N SER A 177 -8.23 4.20 11.43
CA SER A 177 -9.62 3.97 11.83
C SER A 177 -10.07 2.54 11.54
N THR A 178 -9.69 2.00 10.38
CA THR A 178 -9.99 0.62 9.98
C THR A 178 -9.35 -0.38 10.94
N MET A 179 -8.06 -0.17 11.29
CA MET A 179 -7.35 -1.00 12.26
C MET A 179 -7.99 -0.96 13.66
N LEU A 180 -8.33 0.23 14.15
CA LEU A 180 -8.96 0.38 15.47
C LEU A 180 -10.35 -0.28 15.53
N THR A 181 -11.13 -0.15 14.45
CA THR A 181 -12.45 -0.77 14.33
C THR A 181 -12.35 -2.29 14.33
N ALA A 182 -11.39 -2.85 13.58
CA ALA A 182 -11.11 -4.27 13.55
C ALA A 182 -10.65 -4.80 14.92
N ALA A 183 -9.85 -4.03 15.66
CA ALA A 183 -9.37 -4.42 16.99
C ALA A 183 -10.54 -4.50 17.98
N LYS A 184 -11.48 -3.54 17.92
CA LYS A 184 -12.68 -3.54 18.74
C LYS A 184 -13.59 -4.74 18.47
N GLY A 185 -13.67 -5.20 17.22
CA GLY A 185 -14.45 -6.37 16.82
C GLY A 185 -13.97 -7.69 17.43
N LYS A 186 -12.69 -7.81 17.79
CA LYS A 186 -12.11 -9.00 18.46
C LYS A 186 -12.32 -9.02 19.98
N CYS A 187 -12.75 -7.92 20.58
CA CYS A 187 -13.00 -7.80 22.01
C CYS A 187 -14.46 -8.10 22.40
N ARG A 188 -15.24 -8.70 21.49
CA ARG A 188 -16.62 -9.14 21.71
C ARG A 188 -16.67 -10.66 21.58
#